data_AF-A0A7V4IX53-F1
#
_entry.id   AF-A0A7V4IX53-F1
#
_cell.length_a   1.000
_cell.length_b   1.000
_cell.length_c   1.000
_cell.angle_alpha   90.00
_cell.angle_beta   90.00
_cell.angle_gamma   90.00
#
_symmetry.space_group_name_H-M   'P 1'
#
loop_
_entity.id
_entity.type
_entity.pdbx_description
1 polymer ?
#
loop_
_entity_poly.entity_id
_entity_poly.type
_entity_poly.pdbx_seq_one_letter_code
_entity_poly.pdbx_strand_id
1 'polypeptide(L)'
;MRLGPLALKNPVMTASGTFGFGAEWADFYDIGRLGAIMVKAVTVHPREGNPMPRMVETAAGMLNSIGLQNPGLEAFINEKMTYLRQFDCAVIVNIAADRAEDYCTLAERLDTVPGVAALEVNISCPNQEHGGMEFGIDPDLTRMVVSRVRQVTRLPLIVKLSPNVTDITELARAARDGGADALFSSHGNLHGEAEEAVIRLSRVGYDNTIGYLAGGLEAWKAAGKEIDQLEEVDAETFATQYLTDHLHLLDARKESEYNSQHIEGATNFPLDFINQNMSMLKKDQAYYVHCAGGYRSVITASIL
;
A
#
# COMPACT_ATOMS: atom_id res chain seq x y z
N MET A 1 21.72 -2.58 14.99
CA MET A 1 22.03 -2.35 13.56
C MET A 1 22.21 -0.86 13.32
N ARG A 2 23.01 -0.46 12.32
CA ARG A 2 23.08 0.93 11.85
C ARG A 2 22.72 1.01 10.37
N LEU A 3 21.87 1.98 10.00
CA LEU A 3 21.52 2.34 8.63
C LEU A 3 21.99 3.78 8.41
N GLY A 4 23.20 3.95 7.86
CA GLY A 4 23.87 5.25 7.85
C GLY A 4 23.99 5.81 9.29
N PRO A 5 23.54 7.05 9.55
CA PRO A 5 23.54 7.64 10.89
C PRO A 5 22.43 7.11 11.81
N LEU A 6 21.42 6.41 11.29
CA LEU A 6 20.29 5.89 12.06
C LEU A 6 20.68 4.60 12.81
N ALA A 7 20.53 4.61 14.13
CA ALA A 7 20.71 3.43 14.97
C ALA A 7 19.36 2.73 15.19
N LEU A 8 19.31 1.43 14.90
CA LEU A 8 18.12 0.60 15.04
C LEU A 8 18.42 -0.58 15.95
N LYS A 9 17.48 -0.98 16.80
CA LYS A 9 17.68 -2.15 17.67
C LYS A 9 17.80 -3.46 16.89
N ASN A 10 17.09 -3.58 15.77
CA ASN A 10 17.10 -4.74 14.89
C ASN A 10 16.73 -4.31 13.44
N PRO A 11 16.88 -5.16 12.42
CA PRO A 11 16.66 -4.77 11.02
C PRO A 11 15.19 -4.77 10.58
N VAL A 12 14.27 -5.26 11.42
CA VAL A 12 12.86 -5.44 11.02
C VAL A 12 12.14 -4.12 11.14
N MET A 13 11.57 -3.65 10.03
CA MET A 13 10.78 -2.43 9.96
C MET A 13 9.59 -2.60 9.02
N THR A 14 8.55 -1.80 9.23
CA THR A 14 7.39 -1.77 8.34
C THR A 14 7.72 -1.01 7.05
N ALA A 15 6.96 -1.26 5.98
CA ALA A 15 6.98 -0.42 4.79
C ALA A 15 5.94 0.70 4.94
N SER A 16 6.26 1.92 4.47
CA SER A 16 5.26 3.00 4.41
C SER A 16 4.03 2.54 3.62
N GLY A 17 2.85 2.76 4.21
CA GLY A 17 1.56 2.45 3.60
C GLY A 17 0.95 1.10 3.97
N THR A 18 1.70 0.19 4.61
CA THR A 18 1.16 -1.13 5.02
C THR A 18 0.80 -1.21 6.50
N PHE A 19 1.25 -0.25 7.31
CA PHE A 19 1.11 -0.27 8.77
C PHE A 19 0.45 0.97 9.36
N GLY A 20 -0.16 1.82 8.51
CA GLY A 20 -0.82 3.06 8.93
C GLY A 20 0.09 3.95 9.78
N PHE A 21 -0.37 4.24 11.00
CA PHE A 21 0.41 4.90 12.05
C PHE A 21 0.57 3.98 13.29
N GLY A 22 0.44 2.66 13.10
CA GLY A 22 0.69 1.63 14.11
C GLY A 22 -0.49 1.33 15.05
N ALA A 23 -1.41 2.28 15.27
CA ALA A 23 -2.54 2.09 16.19
C ALA A 23 -3.41 0.87 15.84
N GLU A 24 -3.58 0.62 14.55
CA GLU A 24 -4.39 -0.48 14.01
C GLU A 24 -3.79 -1.87 14.31
N TRP A 25 -2.52 -1.93 14.69
CA TRP A 25 -1.77 -3.17 14.94
C TRP A 25 -1.47 -3.42 16.41
N ALA A 26 -1.77 -2.47 17.30
CA ALA A 26 -1.41 -2.53 18.71
C ALA A 26 -2.02 -3.75 19.43
N ASP A 27 -3.20 -4.19 19.02
CA ASP A 27 -3.88 -5.35 19.59
C ASP A 27 -3.30 -6.70 19.10
N PHE A 28 -2.55 -6.70 18.01
CA PHE A 28 -2.03 -7.91 17.36
C PHE A 28 -0.54 -8.11 17.60
N TYR A 29 0.22 -7.03 17.81
CA TYR A 29 1.66 -7.08 17.90
C TYR A 29 2.24 -5.95 18.75
N ASP A 30 3.24 -6.27 19.58
CA ASP A 30 4.01 -5.27 20.31
C ASP A 30 4.95 -4.50 19.36
N ILE A 31 4.49 -3.31 18.96
CA ILE A 31 5.21 -2.36 18.09
C ILE A 31 6.60 -2.05 18.65
N GLY A 32 6.75 -2.03 19.98
CA GLY A 32 8.00 -1.85 20.70
C GLY A 32 9.02 -2.97 20.47
N ARG A 33 8.74 -3.98 19.64
CA ARG A 33 9.72 -4.98 19.17
C ARG A 33 10.29 -4.69 17.78
N LEU A 34 9.69 -3.79 16.99
CA LEU A 34 10.20 -3.41 15.66
C LEU A 34 11.43 -2.53 15.73
N GLY A 35 12.42 -2.76 14.87
CA GLY A 35 13.57 -1.86 14.70
C GLY A 35 13.13 -0.44 14.39
N ALA A 36 12.19 -0.30 13.45
CA ALA A 36 11.53 0.96 13.12
C ALA A 36 10.08 0.75 12.64
N ILE A 37 9.27 1.77 12.81
CA ILE A 37 8.00 1.94 12.08
C ILE A 37 8.20 3.00 11.02
N MET A 38 7.97 2.63 9.77
CA MET A 38 7.88 3.56 8.65
C MET A 38 6.40 3.86 8.42
N VAL A 39 5.98 5.05 8.84
CA VAL A 39 4.56 5.42 8.85
C VAL A 39 4.06 5.74 7.43
N LYS A 40 2.74 5.74 7.28
CA LYS A 40 2.07 6.24 6.07
C LYS A 40 2.59 7.63 5.67
N ALA A 41 2.72 7.84 4.37
CA ALA A 41 3.09 9.13 3.78
C ALA A 41 2.32 10.30 4.39
N VAL A 42 3.03 11.36 4.75
CA VAL A 42 2.51 12.63 5.25
C VAL A 42 2.72 13.71 4.19
N THR A 43 1.68 14.48 3.92
CA THR A 43 1.73 15.68 3.06
C THR A 43 1.48 16.95 3.90
N VAL A 44 1.80 18.13 3.36
CA VAL A 44 1.60 19.40 4.09
C VAL A 44 0.14 19.56 4.52
N HIS A 45 -0.77 19.32 3.58
CA HIS A 45 -2.22 19.34 3.80
C HIS A 45 -2.80 17.93 3.82
N PRO A 46 -3.96 17.71 4.47
CA PRO A 46 -4.66 16.43 4.42
C PRO A 46 -5.01 16.02 2.99
N ARG A 47 -5.06 14.70 2.74
CA ARG A 47 -5.52 14.12 1.47
C ARG A 47 -6.55 13.04 1.75
N GLU A 48 -7.65 13.08 1.00
CA GLU A 48 -8.70 12.05 1.05
C GLU A 48 -8.29 10.75 0.35
N GLY A 49 -7.37 10.83 -0.61
CA GLY A 49 -6.99 9.72 -1.50
C GLY A 49 -7.88 9.61 -2.74
N ASN A 50 -7.61 8.60 -3.57
CA ASN A 50 -8.31 8.40 -4.85
C ASN A 50 -9.74 7.87 -4.66
N PRO A 51 -10.63 7.84 -5.65
CA PRO A 51 -11.92 7.16 -5.52
C PRO A 51 -11.76 5.65 -5.23
N MET A 52 -12.79 5.02 -4.65
CA MET A 52 -12.87 3.56 -4.53
C MET A 52 -13.30 2.95 -5.88
N PRO A 53 -12.89 1.70 -6.21
CA PRO A 53 -12.04 0.79 -5.44
C PRO A 53 -10.55 1.17 -5.50
N ARG A 54 -9.85 1.09 -4.36
CA ARG A 54 -8.44 1.49 -4.23
C ARG A 54 -7.46 0.31 -4.19
N MET A 55 -7.94 -0.93 -4.13
CA MET A 55 -7.10 -2.13 -4.02
C MET A 55 -7.77 -3.30 -4.72
N VAL A 56 -6.97 -4.15 -5.36
CA VAL A 56 -7.41 -5.40 -5.98
C VAL A 56 -6.33 -6.46 -5.82
N GLU A 57 -6.72 -7.71 -5.58
CA GLU A 57 -5.81 -8.85 -5.47
C GLU A 57 -5.26 -9.25 -6.85
N THR A 58 -4.03 -9.76 -6.88
CA THR A 58 -3.42 -10.35 -8.07
C THR A 58 -2.75 -11.68 -7.70
N ALA A 59 -2.36 -12.48 -8.70
CA ALA A 59 -1.59 -13.69 -8.45
C ALA A 59 -0.31 -13.35 -7.66
N ALA A 60 -0.23 -13.86 -6.43
CA ALA A 60 0.88 -13.63 -5.49
C ALA A 60 1.12 -12.14 -5.15
N GLY A 61 0.09 -11.29 -5.18
CA GLY A 61 0.24 -9.88 -4.86
C GLY A 61 -1.06 -9.09 -4.79
N MET A 62 -0.92 -7.77 -4.85
CA MET A 62 -2.05 -6.85 -4.91
C MET A 62 -1.65 -5.57 -5.65
N LEU A 63 -2.62 -4.95 -6.32
CA LEU A 63 -2.51 -3.59 -6.83
C LEU A 63 -3.18 -2.63 -5.85
N ASN A 64 -2.64 -1.41 -5.73
CA ASN A 64 -3.25 -0.36 -4.93
C ASN A 64 -3.17 1.00 -5.63
N SER A 65 -4.19 1.82 -5.39
CA SER A 65 -4.32 3.20 -5.85
C SER A 65 -4.91 4.04 -4.71
N ILE A 66 -4.17 4.13 -3.60
CA ILE A 66 -4.66 4.82 -2.39
C ILE A 66 -4.75 6.34 -2.58
N GLY A 67 -3.89 6.94 -3.42
CA GLY A 67 -3.86 8.39 -3.64
C GLY A 67 -3.26 9.20 -2.49
N LEU A 68 -2.34 8.59 -1.72
CA LEU A 68 -1.70 9.21 -0.56
C LEU A 68 -2.68 9.74 0.51
N GLN A 69 -3.80 9.05 0.77
CA GLN A 69 -4.70 9.41 1.87
C GLN A 69 -3.93 9.54 3.20
N ASN A 70 -4.03 10.70 3.84
CA ASN A 70 -3.34 11.01 5.09
C ASN A 70 -3.93 12.25 5.78
N PRO A 71 -3.73 12.42 7.11
CA PRO A 71 -4.37 13.49 7.89
C PRO A 71 -3.67 14.85 7.76
N GLY A 72 -2.58 14.95 6.99
CA GLY A 72 -1.76 16.15 6.90
C GLY A 72 -0.76 16.30 8.05
N LEU A 73 0.16 17.24 7.89
CA LEU A 73 1.33 17.42 8.76
C LEU A 73 0.96 17.76 10.22
N GLU A 74 0.07 18.73 10.43
CA GLU A 74 -0.22 19.21 11.79
C GLU A 74 -0.99 18.17 12.62
N ALA A 75 -1.97 17.47 12.03
CA ALA A 75 -2.67 16.37 12.69
C ALA A 75 -1.71 15.19 12.97
N PHE A 76 -0.80 14.88 12.04
CA PHE A 76 0.24 13.89 12.27
C PHE A 76 1.12 14.22 13.48
N ILE A 77 1.61 15.47 13.58
CA ILE A 77 2.47 15.91 14.69
C ILE A 77 1.74 15.88 16.03
N ASN A 78 0.50 16.39 16.08
CA ASN A 78 -0.22 16.57 17.34
C ASN A 78 -0.82 15.26 17.86
N GLU A 79 -1.27 14.39 16.97
CA GLU A 79 -1.97 13.15 17.36
C GLU A 79 -1.08 11.92 17.19
N LYS A 80 -0.59 11.69 15.97
CA LYS A 80 0.07 10.42 15.62
C LYS A 80 1.45 10.31 16.24
N MET A 81 2.25 11.38 16.24
CA MET A 81 3.56 11.38 16.90
C MET A 81 3.44 11.27 18.42
N THR A 82 2.41 11.86 19.03
CA THR A 82 2.13 11.70 20.46
C THR A 82 1.92 10.23 20.81
N TYR A 83 1.14 9.51 20.00
CA TYR A 83 0.94 8.07 20.15
C TYR A 83 2.24 7.26 19.87
N LEU A 84 2.95 7.55 18.78
CA LEU A 84 4.10 6.73 18.35
C LEU A 84 5.29 6.80 19.31
N ARG A 85 5.49 7.94 19.99
CA ARG A 85 6.61 8.15 20.93
C ARG A 85 6.57 7.26 22.17
N GLN A 86 5.44 6.61 22.46
CA GLN A 86 5.34 5.73 23.62
C GLN A 86 6.05 4.38 23.40
N PHE A 87 6.36 4.03 22.15
CA PHE A 87 6.98 2.74 21.81
C PHE A 87 8.50 2.86 21.71
N ASP A 88 9.21 1.84 22.16
CA ASP A 88 10.66 1.70 21.99
C ASP A 88 11.02 1.26 20.56
N CYS A 89 10.66 2.07 19.56
CA CYS A 89 11.01 1.85 18.16
C CYS A 89 11.30 3.17 17.45
N ALA A 90 12.20 3.16 16.47
CA ALA A 90 12.47 4.36 15.69
C ALA A 90 11.28 4.70 14.79
N VAL A 91 10.86 5.97 14.77
CA VAL A 91 9.81 6.44 13.86
C VAL A 91 10.45 7.05 12.63
N ILE A 92 10.26 6.44 11.47
CA ILE A 92 10.69 6.94 10.16
C ILE A 92 9.47 7.56 9.50
N VAL A 93 9.51 8.88 9.28
CA VAL A 93 8.36 9.61 8.70
C VAL A 93 8.49 9.66 7.20
N ASN A 94 7.57 8.98 6.52
CA ASN A 94 7.48 9.06 5.08
C ASN A 94 6.86 10.40 4.67
N ILE A 95 7.57 11.18 3.86
CA ILE A 95 7.10 12.45 3.33
C ILE A 95 6.86 12.32 1.83
N ALA A 96 5.74 12.87 1.36
CA ALA A 96 5.39 12.92 -0.06
C ALA A 96 4.83 14.30 -0.39
N ALA A 97 5.15 14.79 -1.59
CA ALA A 97 4.63 16.04 -2.11
C ALA A 97 4.77 16.10 -3.64
N ASP A 98 4.02 17.04 -4.22
CA ASP A 98 4.02 17.30 -5.67
C ASP A 98 5.07 18.38 -6.04
N ARG A 99 5.54 19.16 -5.05
CA ARG A 99 6.51 20.24 -5.23
C ARG A 99 7.71 20.10 -4.30
N ALA A 100 8.89 20.50 -4.78
CA ALA A 100 10.11 20.51 -3.98
C ALA A 100 9.99 21.38 -2.72
N GLU A 101 9.25 22.50 -2.81
CA GLU A 101 9.04 23.41 -1.68
C GLU A 101 8.25 22.76 -0.53
N ASP A 102 7.29 21.90 -0.86
CA ASP A 102 6.48 21.19 0.12
C ASP A 102 7.29 20.09 0.82
N TYR A 103 8.20 19.42 0.10
CA TYR A 103 9.17 18.51 0.73
C TYR A 103 10.05 19.25 1.75
N CYS A 104 10.55 20.44 1.42
CA CYS A 104 11.33 21.25 2.34
C CYS A 104 10.50 21.65 3.57
N THR A 105 9.26 22.10 3.36
CA THR A 105 8.34 22.48 4.45
C THR A 105 8.10 21.32 5.41
N LEU A 106 7.84 20.11 4.88
CA LEU A 106 7.68 18.90 5.67
C LEU A 106 8.95 18.58 6.47
N ALA A 107 10.10 18.62 5.81
CA ALA A 107 11.38 18.29 6.43
C ALA A 107 11.78 19.27 7.54
N GLU A 108 11.66 20.58 7.31
CA GLU A 108 11.94 21.64 8.30
C GLU A 108 11.05 21.47 9.54
N ARG A 109 9.76 21.26 9.32
CA ARG A 109 8.82 21.11 10.42
C ARG A 109 9.13 19.87 11.24
N LEU A 110 9.35 18.73 10.58
CA LEU A 110 9.60 17.43 11.22
C LEU A 110 10.96 17.35 11.92
N ASP A 111 11.97 18.10 11.48
CA ASP A 111 13.30 18.17 12.11
C ASP A 111 13.22 18.57 13.60
N THR A 112 12.24 19.41 13.92
CA THR A 112 12.02 19.93 15.28
C THR A 112 11.08 19.08 16.13
N VAL A 113 10.49 18.02 15.56
CA VAL A 113 9.48 17.19 16.23
C VAL A 113 10.18 16.07 17.00
N PRO A 114 10.08 16.02 18.35
CA PRO A 114 10.71 14.94 19.12
C PRO A 114 10.32 13.53 18.62
N GLY A 115 11.19 12.55 18.77
CA GLY A 115 10.90 11.16 18.41
C GLY A 115 10.83 10.84 16.92
N VAL A 116 10.90 11.83 16.02
CA VAL A 116 11.16 11.57 14.60
C VAL A 116 12.62 11.16 14.47
N ALA A 117 12.86 9.92 14.04
CA ALA A 117 14.20 9.34 13.98
C ALA A 117 14.87 9.52 12.61
N ALA A 118 14.08 9.57 11.53
CA ALA A 118 14.53 9.76 10.16
C ALA A 118 13.36 10.20 9.26
N LEU A 119 13.68 10.72 8.07
CA LEU A 119 12.70 10.97 7.02
C LEU A 119 12.90 9.97 5.87
N GLU A 120 11.79 9.41 5.36
CA GLU A 120 11.75 8.72 4.08
C GLU A 120 11.17 9.65 3.02
N VAL A 121 12.01 10.16 2.12
CA VAL A 121 11.61 11.03 1.00
C VAL A 121 11.06 10.15 -0.12
N ASN A 122 9.74 10.17 -0.32
CA ASN A 122 9.06 9.38 -1.34
C ASN A 122 8.95 10.12 -2.67
N ILE A 123 9.97 9.97 -3.50
CA ILE A 123 9.99 10.52 -4.86
C ILE A 123 9.29 9.59 -5.89
N SER A 124 8.74 8.46 -5.45
CA SER A 124 8.26 7.37 -6.31
C SER A 124 6.78 7.39 -6.68
N CYS A 125 5.98 8.33 -6.16
CA CYS A 125 4.52 8.25 -6.26
C CYS A 125 4.01 8.49 -7.70
N PRO A 126 3.40 7.48 -8.36
CA PRO A 126 3.00 7.54 -9.77
C PRO A 126 1.65 8.23 -10.03
N ASN A 127 0.90 8.58 -8.98
CA ASN A 127 -0.50 9.02 -9.10
C ASN A 127 -0.66 10.55 -9.02
N GLN A 128 0.08 11.31 -9.83
CA GLN A 128 -0.10 12.77 -9.90
C GLN A 128 -0.94 13.14 -11.13
N GLU A 129 -2.19 13.53 -10.90
CA GLU A 129 -3.20 13.85 -11.93
C GLU A 129 -2.88 15.06 -12.82
N HIS A 130 -1.75 15.76 -12.61
CA HIS A 130 -1.49 17.08 -13.21
C HIS A 130 -0.13 17.24 -13.88
N GLY A 131 0.34 16.23 -14.63
CA GLY A 131 1.57 16.37 -15.44
C GLY A 131 2.78 16.85 -14.63
N GLY A 132 2.82 16.48 -13.34
CA GLY A 132 3.85 16.87 -12.40
C GLY A 132 5.20 16.28 -12.80
N MET A 133 6.28 16.95 -12.41
CA MET A 133 7.62 16.43 -12.55
C MET A 133 7.76 15.11 -11.78
N GLU A 134 7.93 14.00 -12.50
CA GLU A 134 8.23 12.71 -11.88
C GLU A 134 9.67 12.73 -11.35
N PHE A 135 9.85 13.23 -10.12
CA PHE A 135 11.16 13.30 -9.47
C PHE A 135 11.88 11.95 -9.48
N GLY A 136 11.13 10.86 -9.39
CA GLY A 136 11.63 9.48 -9.34
C GLY A 136 11.92 8.82 -10.69
N ILE A 137 11.92 9.53 -11.82
CA ILE A 137 12.40 8.98 -13.11
C ILE A 137 13.59 9.75 -13.71
N ASP A 138 13.81 10.99 -13.26
CA ASP A 138 14.88 11.86 -13.74
C ASP A 138 15.96 12.03 -12.66
N PRO A 139 17.21 11.61 -12.91
CA PRO A 139 18.31 11.73 -11.94
C PRO A 139 18.62 13.18 -11.53
N ASP A 140 18.52 14.17 -12.43
CA ASP A 140 18.79 15.57 -12.09
C ASP A 140 17.71 16.13 -11.18
N LEU A 141 16.44 15.81 -11.45
CA LEU A 141 15.31 16.17 -10.58
C LEU A 141 15.36 15.46 -9.22
N THR A 142 15.73 14.17 -9.20
CA THR A 142 16.01 13.43 -7.95
C THR A 142 17.06 14.17 -7.13
N ARG A 143 18.23 14.45 -7.73
CA ARG A 143 19.33 15.12 -7.04
C ARG A 143 18.90 16.49 -6.53
N MET A 144 18.15 17.24 -7.32
CA MET A 144 17.66 18.57 -6.96
C MET A 144 16.75 18.54 -5.73
N VAL A 145 15.73 17.67 -5.70
CA VAL A 145 14.83 17.54 -4.54
C VAL A 145 15.58 17.06 -3.31
N VAL A 146 16.40 16.02 -3.43
CA VAL A 146 17.14 15.48 -2.29
C VAL A 146 18.12 16.51 -1.72
N SER A 147 18.82 17.27 -2.58
CA SER A 147 19.72 18.35 -2.15
C SER A 147 18.98 19.44 -1.39
N ARG A 148 17.81 19.86 -1.87
CA ARG A 148 17.00 20.89 -1.20
C ARG A 148 16.50 20.42 0.16
N VAL A 149 16.00 19.18 0.25
CA VAL A 149 15.58 18.59 1.53
C VAL A 149 16.76 18.47 2.49
N ARG A 150 17.92 18.02 2.01
CA ARG A 150 19.14 17.89 2.84
C ARG A 150 19.60 19.22 3.43
N GLN A 151 19.42 20.33 2.72
CA GLN A 151 19.81 21.67 3.19
C GLN A 151 19.01 22.14 4.41
N VAL A 152 17.80 21.61 4.61
CA VAL A 152 16.85 22.15 5.59
C VAL A 152 16.56 21.24 6.78
N THR A 153 17.09 20.02 6.78
CA THR A 153 17.00 19.06 7.88
C THR A 153 18.37 18.52 8.25
N ARG A 154 18.55 18.02 9.46
CA ARG A 154 19.69 17.21 9.91
C ARG A 154 19.32 15.77 10.21
N LEU A 155 18.04 15.42 10.16
CA LEU A 155 17.58 14.05 10.32
C LEU A 155 18.22 13.14 9.25
N PRO A 156 18.47 11.86 9.56
CA PRO A 156 18.81 10.86 8.55
C PRO A 156 17.81 10.87 7.40
N LEU A 157 18.32 10.96 6.17
CA LEU A 157 17.50 10.97 4.96
C LEU A 157 17.58 9.62 4.24
N ILE A 158 16.44 8.94 4.19
CA ILE A 158 16.24 7.74 3.39
C ILE A 158 15.49 8.17 2.13
N VAL A 159 16.00 7.86 0.93
CA VAL A 159 15.31 8.18 -0.32
C VAL A 159 14.66 6.94 -0.89
N LYS A 160 13.33 6.97 -1.06
CA LYS A 160 12.56 5.88 -1.66
C LYS A 160 12.52 6.03 -3.17
N LEU A 161 13.28 5.18 -3.84
CA LEU A 161 13.45 5.18 -5.30
C LEU A 161 12.26 4.53 -6.01
N SER A 162 11.91 5.07 -7.18
CA SER A 162 11.01 4.40 -8.10
C SER A 162 11.71 3.20 -8.74
N PRO A 163 11.06 2.03 -8.82
CA PRO A 163 11.58 0.90 -9.60
C PRO A 163 11.29 1.03 -11.10
N ASN A 164 10.46 2.01 -11.51
CA ASN A 164 9.94 2.17 -12.87
C ASN A 164 10.88 2.99 -13.76
N VAL A 165 12.13 2.55 -13.87
CA VAL A 165 13.20 3.26 -14.57
C VAL A 165 14.09 2.27 -15.31
N THR A 166 14.74 2.72 -16.38
CA THR A 166 15.65 1.89 -17.16
C THR A 166 16.87 1.46 -16.34
N ASP A 167 17.48 2.41 -15.63
CA ASP A 167 18.62 2.14 -14.76
C ASP A 167 18.45 2.84 -13.40
N ILE A 168 18.07 2.06 -12.39
CA ILE A 168 17.91 2.55 -11.01
C ILE A 168 19.24 3.03 -10.40
N THR A 169 20.39 2.62 -10.95
CA THR A 169 21.69 3.04 -10.43
C THR A 169 21.95 4.53 -10.68
N GLU A 170 21.40 5.11 -11.73
CA GLU A 170 21.48 6.55 -11.99
C GLU A 170 20.74 7.35 -10.91
N LEU A 171 19.51 6.94 -10.58
CA LEU A 171 18.74 7.56 -9.49
C LEU A 171 19.38 7.33 -8.13
N ALA A 172 19.92 6.14 -7.87
CA ALA A 172 20.64 5.85 -6.64
C ALA A 172 21.87 6.77 -6.46
N ARG A 173 22.62 7.01 -7.54
CA ARG A 173 23.75 7.96 -7.54
C ARG A 173 23.28 9.39 -7.33
N ALA A 174 22.23 9.81 -8.04
CA ALA A 174 21.66 11.14 -7.88
C ALA A 174 21.16 11.41 -6.46
N ALA A 175 20.45 10.46 -5.85
CA ALA A 175 19.98 10.55 -4.47
C ALA A 175 21.16 10.65 -3.49
N ARG A 176 22.18 9.79 -3.64
CA ARG A 176 23.43 9.88 -2.85
C ARG A 176 24.10 11.24 -3.02
N ASP A 177 24.26 11.72 -4.24
CA ASP A 177 24.93 12.98 -4.56
C ASP A 177 24.12 14.21 -4.12
N GLY A 178 22.82 14.04 -3.89
CA GLY A 178 21.95 15.00 -3.22
C GLY A 178 22.04 14.95 -1.69
N GLY A 179 22.73 13.98 -1.11
CA GLY A 179 22.95 13.86 0.33
C GLY A 179 22.02 12.87 1.04
N ALA A 180 21.47 11.88 0.33
CA ALA A 180 20.81 10.75 0.97
C ALA A 180 21.78 9.95 1.85
N ASP A 181 21.35 9.58 3.05
CA ASP A 181 22.11 8.74 3.98
C ASP A 181 21.88 7.24 3.73
N ALA A 182 20.70 6.91 3.21
CA ALA A 182 20.32 5.56 2.81
C ALA A 182 19.32 5.60 1.65
N LEU A 183 19.17 4.45 0.98
CA LEU A 183 18.22 4.26 -0.11
C LEU A 183 17.21 3.19 0.31
N PHE A 184 15.95 3.43 -0.03
CA PHE A 184 14.89 2.44 0.05
C PHE A 184 14.43 2.14 -1.37
N SER A 185 14.25 0.87 -1.70
CA SER A 185 13.69 0.45 -2.98
C SER A 185 12.68 -0.65 -2.72
N SER A 186 11.50 -0.50 -3.30
CA SER A 186 10.46 -1.52 -3.32
C SER A 186 10.12 -1.85 -4.76
N HIS A 187 10.24 -3.12 -5.14
CA HIS A 187 9.81 -3.62 -6.44
C HIS A 187 8.30 -3.82 -6.42
N GLY A 188 7.54 -2.80 -6.80
CA GLY A 188 6.06 -2.80 -6.68
C GLY A 188 5.28 -2.69 -7.98
N ASN A 189 5.93 -2.36 -9.10
CA ASN A 189 5.32 -2.33 -10.42
C ASN A 189 6.43 -2.64 -11.43
N LEU A 190 6.22 -3.63 -12.30
CA LEU A 190 7.05 -3.90 -13.46
C LEU A 190 6.14 -3.80 -14.67
N HIS A 191 6.31 -2.72 -15.45
CA HIS A 191 5.89 -2.78 -16.84
C HIS A 191 6.89 -3.68 -17.57
N GLY A 192 6.52 -4.93 -17.80
CA GLY A 192 7.12 -5.76 -18.84
C GLY A 192 8.35 -6.59 -18.45
N GLU A 193 8.40 -7.74 -19.11
CA GLU A 193 9.47 -8.74 -19.18
C GLU A 193 9.69 -9.59 -17.92
N ALA A 194 9.10 -10.77 -17.94
CA ALA A 194 9.21 -11.77 -16.89
C ALA A 194 10.65 -12.20 -16.57
N GLU A 195 11.59 -12.03 -17.51
CA GLU A 195 13.00 -12.27 -17.28
C GLU A 195 13.57 -11.31 -16.21
N GLU A 196 13.19 -10.04 -16.28
CA GLU A 196 13.59 -9.04 -15.28
C GLU A 196 12.91 -9.29 -13.93
N ALA A 197 11.65 -9.75 -13.94
CA ALA A 197 10.95 -10.17 -12.73
C ALA A 197 11.65 -11.36 -12.05
N VAL A 198 12.07 -12.38 -12.83
CA VAL A 198 12.81 -13.56 -12.34
C VAL A 198 14.16 -13.15 -11.75
N ILE A 199 14.91 -12.29 -12.45
CA ILE A 199 16.21 -11.78 -11.96
C ILE A 199 16.03 -11.02 -10.65
N ARG A 200 15.01 -10.18 -10.54
CA ARG A 200 14.74 -9.41 -9.32
C ARG A 200 14.25 -10.29 -8.17
N LEU A 201 13.41 -11.29 -8.44
CA LEU A 201 12.98 -12.31 -7.46
C LEU A 201 14.17 -13.09 -6.90
N SER A 202 15.12 -13.47 -7.76
CA SER A 202 16.35 -14.15 -7.31
C SER A 202 17.20 -13.29 -6.36
N ARG A 203 17.17 -11.96 -6.50
CA ARG A 203 17.92 -11.04 -5.62
C ARG A 203 17.31 -10.88 -4.23
N VAL A 204 16.04 -11.25 -4.05
CA VAL A 204 15.32 -11.17 -2.77
C VAL A 204 15.07 -12.56 -2.15
N GLY A 205 15.77 -13.60 -2.63
CA GLY A 205 15.73 -14.96 -2.07
C GLY A 205 14.66 -15.88 -2.66
N TYR A 206 14.00 -15.47 -3.75
CA TYR A 206 13.11 -16.32 -4.54
C TYR A 206 13.86 -16.85 -5.76
N ASP A 207 14.76 -17.80 -5.50
CA ASP A 207 15.76 -18.28 -6.46
C ASP A 207 15.21 -19.37 -7.39
N ASN A 208 14.00 -19.87 -7.09
CA ASN A 208 13.35 -20.98 -7.80
C ASN A 208 12.03 -20.54 -8.47
N THR A 209 12.11 -19.51 -9.32
CA THR A 209 10.96 -19.14 -10.14
C THR A 209 10.73 -20.21 -11.20
N ILE A 210 9.62 -20.96 -11.07
CA ILE A 210 9.31 -22.14 -11.91
C ILE A 210 8.95 -21.73 -13.35
N GLY A 211 8.48 -20.49 -13.55
CA GLY A 211 8.16 -19.93 -14.85
C GLY A 211 7.28 -18.70 -14.72
N TYR A 212 6.83 -18.19 -15.87
CA TYR A 212 5.87 -17.10 -15.96
C TYR A 212 4.84 -17.42 -17.03
N LEU A 213 3.68 -16.77 -16.95
CA LEU A 213 2.64 -16.94 -17.96
C LEU A 213 2.93 -16.07 -19.20
N ALA A 214 3.73 -16.62 -20.13
CA ALA A 214 4.03 -15.95 -21.39
C ALA A 214 2.75 -15.78 -22.22
N GLY A 215 2.44 -14.54 -22.62
CA GLY A 215 1.20 -14.21 -23.35
C GLY A 215 -0.05 -14.05 -22.47
N GLY A 216 0.09 -14.08 -21.14
CA GLY A 216 -0.98 -13.78 -20.20
C GLY A 216 -2.14 -14.77 -20.23
N LEU A 217 -3.29 -14.34 -19.72
CA LEU A 217 -4.50 -15.18 -19.62
C LEU A 217 -5.00 -15.67 -20.99
N GLU A 218 -4.77 -14.90 -22.06
CA GLU A 218 -5.17 -15.29 -23.41
C GLU A 218 -4.36 -16.50 -23.91
N ALA A 219 -3.04 -16.55 -23.62
CA ALA A 219 -2.24 -17.75 -23.88
C ALA A 219 -2.66 -18.93 -23.01
N TRP A 220 -3.06 -18.69 -21.76
CA TRP A 220 -3.58 -19.72 -20.85
C TRP A 220 -4.88 -20.35 -21.37
N LYS A 221 -5.82 -19.51 -21.83
CA LYS A 221 -7.06 -19.93 -22.49
C LYS A 221 -6.78 -20.70 -23.78
N ALA A 222 -5.88 -20.19 -24.62
CA ALA A 222 -5.49 -20.83 -25.87
C ALA A 222 -4.81 -22.20 -25.64
N ALA A 223 -4.12 -22.36 -24.51
CA ALA A 223 -3.53 -23.63 -24.09
C ALA A 223 -4.54 -24.61 -23.47
N GLY A 224 -5.84 -24.26 -23.42
CA GLY A 224 -6.91 -25.12 -22.89
C GLY A 224 -6.80 -25.37 -21.39
N LYS A 225 -6.19 -24.44 -20.64
CA LYS A 225 -6.05 -24.53 -19.19
C LYS A 225 -7.31 -24.02 -18.50
N GLU A 226 -7.58 -24.57 -17.32
CA GLU A 226 -8.75 -24.20 -16.51
C GLU A 226 -8.70 -22.73 -16.11
N ILE A 227 -9.87 -22.10 -16.13
CA ILE A 227 -10.10 -20.73 -15.69
C ILE A 227 -11.34 -20.74 -14.81
N ASP A 228 -11.28 -20.01 -13.71
CA ASP A 228 -12.45 -19.65 -12.93
C ASP A 228 -12.81 -18.20 -13.22
N GLN A 229 -14.10 -17.90 -13.17
CA GLN A 229 -14.64 -16.58 -13.42
C GLN A 229 -15.65 -16.22 -12.34
N LEU A 230 -15.64 -14.96 -11.94
CA LEU A 230 -16.65 -14.36 -11.07
C LEU A 230 -17.48 -13.41 -11.91
N GLU A 231 -18.80 -13.53 -11.83
CA GLU A 231 -19.71 -12.60 -12.50
C GLU A 231 -19.98 -11.40 -11.58
N GLU A 232 -19.82 -10.19 -12.11
CA GLU A 232 -20.13 -8.95 -11.41
C GLU A 232 -21.47 -8.40 -11.92
N VAL A 233 -22.33 -7.98 -10.99
CA VAL A 233 -23.63 -7.36 -11.26
C VAL A 233 -23.70 -6.02 -10.54
N ASP A 234 -24.10 -4.97 -11.26
CA ASP A 234 -24.30 -3.65 -10.66
C ASP A 234 -25.53 -3.62 -9.73
N ALA A 235 -25.57 -2.63 -8.83
CA ALA A 235 -26.59 -2.56 -7.79
C ALA A 235 -28.03 -2.39 -8.32
N GLU A 236 -28.23 -1.71 -9.45
CA GLU A 236 -29.56 -1.47 -10.03
C GLU A 236 -30.10 -2.75 -10.67
N THR A 237 -29.25 -3.44 -11.43
CA THR A 237 -29.54 -4.75 -12.01
C THR A 237 -29.83 -5.78 -10.92
N PHE A 238 -29.00 -5.84 -9.87
CA PHE A 238 -29.22 -6.74 -8.74
C PHE A 238 -30.54 -6.45 -8.04
N ALA A 239 -30.87 -5.19 -7.76
CA ALA A 239 -32.11 -4.82 -7.08
C ALA A 239 -33.35 -5.28 -7.87
N THR A 240 -33.31 -5.19 -9.20
CA THR A 240 -34.40 -5.66 -10.07
C THR A 240 -34.56 -7.18 -10.00
N GLN A 241 -33.45 -7.93 -10.08
CA GLN A 241 -33.44 -9.40 -10.05
C GLN A 241 -33.79 -9.95 -8.66
N TYR A 242 -33.36 -9.27 -7.60
CA TYR A 242 -33.61 -9.70 -6.22
C TYR A 242 -35.11 -9.68 -5.87
N LEU A 243 -35.85 -8.71 -6.44
CA LEU A 243 -37.29 -8.59 -6.26
C LEU A 243 -38.09 -9.67 -7.00
N THR A 244 -37.51 -10.30 -8.02
CA THR A 244 -38.18 -11.34 -8.83
C THR A 244 -37.81 -12.76 -8.40
N ASP A 245 -36.55 -13.01 -8.04
CA ASP A 245 -36.00 -14.38 -8.03
C ASP A 245 -35.52 -14.90 -6.67
N HIS A 246 -35.81 -14.21 -5.55
CA HIS A 246 -35.45 -14.67 -4.19
C HIS A 246 -34.01 -15.22 -4.09
N LEU A 247 -33.05 -14.42 -4.55
CA LEU A 247 -31.64 -14.83 -4.67
C LEU A 247 -30.99 -15.06 -3.30
N HIS A 248 -29.99 -15.94 -3.25
CA HIS A 248 -29.19 -16.14 -2.04
C HIS A 248 -28.17 -15.01 -1.89
N LEU A 249 -28.37 -14.14 -0.92
CA LEU A 249 -27.53 -12.97 -0.69
C LEU A 249 -26.67 -13.13 0.56
N LEU A 250 -25.36 -12.94 0.40
CA LEU A 250 -24.37 -12.94 1.46
C LEU A 250 -23.83 -11.53 1.69
N ASP A 251 -23.86 -11.07 2.93
CA ASP A 251 -23.27 -9.82 3.35
C ASP A 251 -21.90 -10.08 3.99
N ALA A 252 -20.84 -9.69 3.28
CA ALA A 252 -19.45 -9.87 3.72
C ALA A 252 -18.95 -8.75 4.67
N ARG A 253 -19.82 -7.81 5.05
CA ARG A 253 -19.48 -6.72 5.99
C ARG A 253 -19.38 -7.22 7.43
N LYS A 254 -18.81 -6.39 8.31
CA LYS A 254 -18.76 -6.69 9.75
C LYS A 254 -20.17 -6.73 10.32
N GLU A 255 -20.36 -7.51 11.37
CA GLU A 255 -21.64 -7.66 12.06
C GLU A 255 -22.22 -6.30 12.52
N SER A 256 -21.36 -5.37 12.96
CA SER A 256 -21.78 -4.01 13.33
C SER A 256 -22.38 -3.20 12.16
N GLU A 257 -21.85 -3.39 10.94
CA GLU A 257 -22.38 -2.72 9.73
C GLU A 257 -23.73 -3.33 9.33
N TYR A 258 -23.83 -4.67 9.39
CA TYR A 258 -25.07 -5.40 9.10
C TYR A 258 -26.20 -5.04 10.08
N ASN A 259 -25.88 -5.02 11.38
CA ASN A 259 -26.83 -4.68 12.45
C ASN A 259 -27.31 -3.22 12.38
N SER A 260 -26.48 -2.32 11.83
CA SER A 260 -26.87 -0.94 11.62
C SER A 260 -27.95 -0.85 10.53
N GLN A 261 -27.68 -1.42 9.35
CA GLN A 261 -28.63 -1.58 8.24
C GLN A 261 -28.15 -2.69 7.29
N HIS A 262 -29.09 -3.47 6.73
CA HIS A 262 -28.81 -4.53 5.76
C HIS A 262 -29.95 -4.70 4.76
N ILE A 263 -29.67 -5.43 3.67
CA ILE A 263 -30.67 -5.83 2.69
C ILE A 263 -31.50 -6.96 3.30
N GLU A 264 -32.83 -6.84 3.26
CA GLU A 264 -33.74 -7.84 3.82
C GLU A 264 -33.51 -9.21 3.15
N GLY A 265 -33.33 -10.26 3.96
CA GLY A 265 -33.03 -11.61 3.49
C GLY A 265 -31.55 -11.93 3.27
N ALA A 266 -30.64 -10.95 3.42
CA ALA A 266 -29.20 -11.20 3.40
C ALA A 266 -28.77 -12.04 4.61
N THR A 267 -27.82 -12.97 4.40
CA THR A 267 -27.16 -13.69 5.49
C THR A 267 -25.78 -13.05 5.73
N ASN A 268 -25.52 -12.58 6.95
CA ASN A 268 -24.22 -11.95 7.26
C ASN A 268 -23.14 -13.00 7.52
N PHE A 269 -22.21 -13.15 6.57
CA PHE A 269 -20.97 -13.91 6.73
C PHE A 269 -19.79 -12.96 6.61
N PRO A 270 -19.36 -12.30 7.70
CA PRO A 270 -18.23 -11.38 7.66
C PRO A 270 -16.98 -12.06 7.12
N LEU A 271 -16.23 -11.36 6.26
CA LEU A 271 -15.00 -11.87 5.66
C LEU A 271 -14.02 -12.43 6.71
N ASP A 272 -13.89 -11.76 7.86
CA ASP A 272 -13.01 -12.14 8.98
C ASP A 272 -13.27 -13.57 9.49
N PHE A 273 -14.48 -14.10 9.29
CA PHE A 273 -14.93 -15.41 9.76
C PHE A 273 -15.46 -16.31 8.63
N ILE A 274 -15.19 -15.99 7.37
CA ILE A 274 -15.79 -16.71 6.23
C ILE A 274 -15.50 -18.21 6.26
N ASN A 275 -14.28 -18.60 6.64
CA ASN A 275 -13.85 -20.01 6.76
C ASN A 275 -14.70 -20.82 7.74
N GLN A 276 -15.24 -20.18 8.78
CA GLN A 276 -16.11 -20.84 9.77
C GLN A 276 -17.51 -21.06 9.20
N ASN A 277 -17.93 -20.20 8.26
CA ASN A 277 -19.26 -20.17 7.69
C ASN A 277 -19.39 -20.95 6.38
N MET A 278 -18.28 -21.29 5.72
CA MET A 278 -18.25 -22.06 4.46
C MET A 278 -19.07 -23.35 4.51
N SER A 279 -19.05 -24.06 5.64
CA SER A 279 -19.79 -25.31 5.81
C SER A 279 -21.31 -25.17 5.74
N MET A 280 -21.83 -23.95 5.89
CA MET A 280 -23.26 -23.64 5.80
C MET A 280 -23.72 -23.35 4.36
N LEU A 281 -22.79 -23.18 3.42
CA LEU A 281 -23.09 -22.92 2.01
C LEU A 281 -23.23 -24.22 1.22
N LYS A 282 -24.19 -24.22 0.29
CA LYS A 282 -24.45 -25.35 -0.61
C LYS A 282 -23.73 -25.12 -1.93
N LYS A 283 -22.89 -26.08 -2.34
CA LYS A 283 -22.04 -25.96 -3.54
C LYS A 283 -22.81 -25.89 -4.87
N ASP A 284 -24.08 -26.28 -4.87
CA ASP A 284 -24.97 -26.30 -6.04
C ASP A 284 -25.84 -25.03 -6.14
N GLN A 285 -25.60 -24.02 -5.31
CA GLN A 285 -26.36 -22.77 -5.29
C GLN A 285 -25.51 -21.57 -5.73
N ALA A 286 -26.12 -20.67 -6.49
CA ALA A 286 -25.54 -19.37 -6.80
C ALA A 286 -25.75 -18.42 -5.62
N TYR A 287 -24.68 -17.76 -5.19
CA TYR A 287 -24.69 -16.75 -4.13
C TYR A 287 -24.24 -15.40 -4.69
N TYR A 288 -24.99 -14.37 -4.35
CA TYR A 288 -24.58 -12.98 -4.57
C TYR A 288 -23.90 -12.51 -3.30
N VAL A 289 -22.68 -12.02 -3.42
CA VAL A 289 -21.91 -11.53 -2.27
C VAL A 289 -21.73 -10.04 -2.40
N HIS A 290 -22.14 -9.29 -1.39
CA HIS A 290 -21.96 -7.85 -1.36
C HIS A 290 -21.15 -7.39 -0.14
N CYS A 291 -20.52 -6.23 -0.28
CA CYS A 291 -20.00 -5.49 0.85
C CYS A 291 -20.20 -3.99 0.61
N ALA A 292 -19.56 -3.13 1.41
CA ALA A 292 -19.69 -1.68 1.24
C ALA A 292 -19.06 -1.12 -0.05
N GLY A 293 -18.05 -1.80 -0.64
CA GLY A 293 -17.30 -1.25 -1.77
C GLY A 293 -16.59 -2.29 -2.64
N GLY A 294 -17.17 -3.49 -2.77
CA GLY A 294 -16.67 -4.57 -3.63
C GLY A 294 -15.47 -5.37 -3.11
N TYR A 295 -14.58 -4.76 -2.32
CA TYR A 295 -13.33 -5.41 -1.90
C TYR A 295 -13.54 -6.72 -1.10
N ARG A 296 -14.38 -6.68 -0.04
CA ARG A 296 -14.61 -7.86 0.82
C ARG A 296 -15.42 -8.94 0.11
N SER A 297 -16.30 -8.57 -0.81
CA SER A 297 -17.13 -9.52 -1.53
C SER A 297 -16.35 -10.32 -2.55
N VAL A 298 -15.39 -9.70 -3.26
CA VAL A 298 -14.48 -10.41 -4.19
C VAL A 298 -13.58 -11.40 -3.43
N ILE A 299 -12.99 -10.98 -2.30
CA ILE A 299 -12.16 -11.89 -1.48
C ILE A 299 -13.00 -13.00 -0.89
N THR A 300 -14.22 -12.70 -0.45
CA THR A 300 -15.15 -13.73 0.04
C THR A 300 -15.41 -14.74 -1.07
N ALA A 301 -15.73 -14.30 -2.28
CA ALA A 301 -16.02 -15.17 -3.41
C ALA A 301 -14.79 -15.98 -3.89
N SER A 302 -13.56 -15.51 -3.71
CA SER A 302 -12.35 -16.28 -4.04
C SER A 302 -12.00 -17.35 -3.00
N ILE A 303 -12.52 -17.23 -1.78
CA ILE A 303 -12.33 -18.21 -0.69
C ILE A 303 -13.40 -19.32 -0.75
N LEU A 304 -14.62 -18.98 -1.17
CA LEU A 304 -15.78 -19.89 -1.24
C LEU A 304 -15.66 -20.91 -2.38
#